data_AF-A0AA84Z7Q4-F1
#
_entry.id   AF-A0AA84Z7Q4-F1
#
_cell.length_a   1.000
_cell.length_b   1.000
_cell.length_c   1.000
_cell.angle_alpha   90.00
_cell.angle_beta   90.00
_cell.angle_gamma   90.00
#
_symmetry.space_group_name_H-M   'P 1'
#
loop_
_entity.id
_entity.type
_entity.pdbx_description
1 polymer ?
#
loop_
_entity_poly.entity_id
_entity_poly.type
_entity_poly.pdbx_seq_one_letter_code
_entity_poly.pdbx_strand_id
1 'polypeptide(L)'
;MVYVPLTKFFQAKTNGFCSRCLQPPERITNYLILAVGLISCILISQFWNSVAYVSILKPGYHSIGLFVLALFASIVDCTSSVTFITYLNGMPQLYVGALHFGEAFSDLVPSILALIQGVGSEPECINKTVNDTLRVVPFYPPPRFSVSTFIYLLCIVLLISLTAFTLLDCSPIGLGQVIHEHYRKTNFILKSNANIHSISHNNLERFKSNEDQHISNDIFENSQNVDVSVLNHIEQTVQSHDDVNITKQLGPNTFLSCLLIIYISASNYGFLPAIQSYSCAAYGSLTYHLAVTLSGSFSAAMTVLTTFLVNHYSREIDSTDESTFENLQTMNHELNEQNQVCYIQKPDIIMHNAYTRSLQNKWIGISLISLLPVAYVIYLASSSPNPPYLGGFGSATAILAWIAIRCLFASLRTWIWMSLSSHSHRPTRLRLAGLSTQFGAALGAILGFILVVYFQLFKNKLPCLQV
;
A
#
# COMPACT_ATOMS: atom_id res chain seq x y z
N MET A 1 -6.15 4.79 8.00
CA MET A 1 -6.72 5.71 9.02
C MET A 1 -6.77 5.10 10.42
N VAL A 2 -6.96 3.78 10.58
CA VAL A 2 -7.00 3.12 11.91
C VAL A 2 -5.61 2.94 12.56
N TYR A 3 -4.54 2.84 11.75
CA TYR A 3 -3.19 2.57 12.23
C TYR A 3 -2.66 3.52 13.31
N VAL A 4 -2.76 4.84 13.09
CA VAL A 4 -2.22 5.87 14.01
C VAL A 4 -2.95 5.90 15.37
N PRO A 5 -4.30 5.87 15.42
CA PRO A 5 -4.99 5.75 16.71
C PRO A 5 -4.76 4.39 17.38
N LEU A 6 -4.62 3.30 16.61
CA LEU A 6 -4.33 1.97 17.19
C LEU A 6 -2.94 1.93 17.85
N THR A 7 -1.90 2.47 17.18
CA THR A 7 -0.55 2.55 17.75
C THR A 7 -0.50 3.49 18.95
N LYS A 8 -1.21 4.63 18.91
CA LYS A 8 -1.34 5.52 20.07
C LYS A 8 -2.10 4.87 21.24
N PHE A 9 -3.14 4.10 20.97
CA PHE A 9 -3.89 3.36 22.00
C PHE A 9 -3.02 2.30 22.69
N PHE A 10 -2.23 1.54 21.92
CA PHE A 10 -1.29 0.57 22.49
C PHE A 10 -0.07 1.21 23.17
N GLN A 11 0.37 2.40 22.73
CA GLN A 11 1.38 3.19 23.44
C GLN A 11 0.85 3.75 24.76
N ALA A 12 -0.41 4.22 24.80
CA ALA A 12 -1.00 4.85 25.98
C ALA A 12 -1.36 3.86 27.10
N LYS A 13 -1.59 2.57 26.79
CA LYS A 13 -2.14 1.60 27.75
C LYS A 13 -1.10 0.76 28.51
N THR A 14 0.21 0.99 28.37
CA THR A 14 1.17 -0.07 28.77
C THR A 14 2.46 0.40 29.45
N ASN A 15 2.37 0.75 30.74
CA ASN A 15 3.53 0.87 31.66
C ASN A 15 3.88 -0.46 32.37
N GLY A 16 3.41 -1.61 31.87
CA GLY A 16 3.64 -2.93 32.48
C GLY A 16 4.82 -3.71 31.88
N PHE A 17 5.41 -4.63 32.66
CA PHE A 17 6.49 -5.56 32.29
C PHE A 17 6.25 -6.30 30.95
N CYS A 18 4.99 -6.59 30.62
CA CYS A 18 4.58 -7.21 29.36
C CYS A 18 4.88 -6.33 28.13
N SER A 19 4.85 -4.99 28.26
CA SER A 19 5.15 -4.04 27.17
C SER A 19 6.60 -4.10 26.69
N ARG A 20 7.54 -4.43 27.59
CA ARG A 20 8.98 -4.54 27.25
C ARG A 20 9.28 -5.79 26.41
N CYS A 21 8.49 -6.85 26.52
CA CYS A 21 8.60 -8.06 25.71
C CYS A 21 7.80 -7.99 24.39
N LEU A 22 6.76 -7.14 24.32
CA LEU A 22 5.83 -7.07 23.19
C LEU A 22 6.12 -5.96 22.16
N GLN A 23 7.23 -5.23 22.32
CA GLN A 23 7.67 -4.22 21.35
C GLN A 23 8.29 -4.88 20.09
N PRO A 24 8.11 -4.32 18.88
CA PRO A 24 7.42 -3.07 18.55
C PRO A 24 5.87 -3.23 18.46
N PRO A 25 5.06 -2.17 18.69
CA PRO A 25 3.58 -2.25 18.69
C PRO A 25 2.96 -2.71 17.36
N GLU A 26 3.71 -2.56 16.26
CA GLU A 26 3.39 -3.06 14.93
C GLU A 26 3.28 -4.60 14.92
N ARG A 27 4.06 -5.30 15.75
CA ARG A 27 4.01 -6.77 15.90
C ARG A 27 2.63 -7.24 16.37
N ILE A 28 2.12 -6.64 17.45
CA ILE A 28 0.78 -6.94 18.00
C ILE A 28 -0.29 -6.61 16.97
N THR A 29 -0.13 -5.47 16.29
CA THR A 29 -1.06 -5.04 15.25
C THR A 29 -1.15 -6.06 14.12
N ASN A 30 -0.01 -6.58 13.64
CA ASN A 30 0.03 -7.61 12.59
C ASN A 30 -0.66 -8.91 13.00
N TYR A 31 -0.48 -9.38 14.24
CA TYR A 31 -1.25 -10.52 14.76
C TYR A 31 -2.74 -10.25 14.83
N LEU A 32 -3.13 -9.07 15.31
CA LEU A 32 -4.53 -8.68 15.45
C LEU A 32 -5.22 -8.62 14.08
N ILE A 33 -4.63 -7.99 13.08
CA ILE A 33 -5.23 -7.89 11.74
C ILE A 33 -5.32 -9.26 11.06
N LEU A 34 -4.33 -10.14 11.23
CA LEU A 34 -4.38 -11.50 10.67
C LEU A 34 -5.48 -12.34 11.33
N ALA A 35 -5.62 -12.24 12.65
CA ALA A 35 -6.69 -12.93 13.38
C ALA A 35 -8.08 -12.40 12.99
N VAL A 36 -8.25 -11.07 12.91
CA VAL A 36 -9.51 -10.44 12.47
C VAL A 36 -9.83 -10.81 11.02
N GLY A 37 -8.83 -10.84 10.13
CA GLY A 37 -9.00 -11.27 8.74
C GLY A 37 -9.46 -12.73 8.63
N LEU A 38 -8.83 -13.62 9.39
CA LEU A 38 -9.18 -15.04 9.42
C LEU A 38 -10.61 -15.26 9.95
N ILE A 39 -10.98 -14.61 11.05
CA ILE A 39 -12.34 -14.65 11.60
C ILE A 39 -13.34 -14.08 10.59
N SER A 40 -13.00 -12.97 9.93
CA SER A 40 -13.86 -12.35 8.91
C SER A 40 -14.11 -13.31 7.74
N CYS A 41 -13.09 -13.99 7.23
CA CYS A 41 -13.26 -14.98 6.16
C CYS A 41 -14.13 -16.18 6.59
N ILE A 42 -13.93 -16.71 7.80
CA ILE A 42 -14.76 -17.79 8.32
C ILE A 42 -16.23 -17.35 8.41
N LEU A 43 -16.48 -16.15 8.95
CA LEU A 43 -17.82 -15.61 9.07
C LEU A 43 -18.43 -15.31 7.69
N ILE A 44 -17.67 -14.81 6.72
CA ILE A 44 -18.17 -14.60 5.34
C ILE A 44 -18.63 -15.93 4.77
N SER A 45 -17.85 -17.00 4.94
CA SER A 45 -18.20 -18.32 4.42
C SER A 45 -19.54 -18.85 4.95
N GLN A 46 -19.90 -18.50 6.19
CA GLN A 46 -21.15 -18.92 6.83
C GLN A 46 -22.32 -17.95 6.58
N PHE A 47 -22.06 -16.65 6.54
CA PHE A 47 -23.09 -15.61 6.55
C PHE A 47 -23.23 -14.84 5.21
N TRP A 48 -22.52 -15.21 4.14
CA TRP A 48 -22.63 -14.53 2.84
C TRP A 48 -24.05 -14.57 2.24
N ASN A 49 -24.83 -15.61 2.57
CA ASN A 49 -26.21 -15.80 2.12
C ASN A 49 -27.22 -14.94 2.91
N SER A 50 -26.84 -14.39 4.07
CA SER A 50 -27.74 -13.68 4.98
C SER A 50 -28.29 -12.38 4.38
N VAL A 51 -29.49 -12.45 3.81
CA VAL A 51 -30.22 -11.34 3.18
C VAL A 51 -31.20 -10.67 4.15
N ALA A 52 -31.23 -9.34 4.10
CA ALA A 52 -32.23 -8.54 4.80
C ALA A 52 -32.69 -7.36 3.92
N TYR A 53 -33.89 -6.88 4.21
CA TYR A 53 -34.50 -5.78 3.47
C TYR A 53 -33.91 -4.44 3.91
N VAL A 54 -33.36 -3.67 2.97
CA VAL A 54 -32.79 -2.34 3.23
C VAL A 54 -33.60 -1.29 2.49
N SER A 55 -34.08 -0.28 3.21
CA SER A 55 -34.99 0.75 2.67
C SER A 55 -34.32 2.10 2.37
N ILE A 56 -33.06 2.32 2.76
CA ILE A 56 -32.47 3.68 2.84
C ILE A 56 -31.90 4.19 1.50
N LEU A 57 -31.26 3.33 0.69
CA LEU A 57 -30.62 3.75 -0.59
C LEU A 57 -31.37 3.23 -1.82
N LYS A 58 -31.58 1.91 -1.88
CA LYS A 58 -32.35 1.24 -2.94
C LYS A 58 -33.17 0.13 -2.31
N PRO A 59 -34.51 0.23 -2.30
CA PRO A 59 -35.37 -0.78 -1.68
C PRO A 59 -35.13 -2.12 -2.33
N GLY A 60 -34.74 -3.11 -1.51
CA GLY A 60 -34.40 -4.43 -1.98
C GLY A 60 -33.85 -5.32 -0.88
N TYR A 61 -33.76 -6.61 -1.19
CA TYR A 61 -33.08 -7.58 -0.35
C TYR A 61 -31.59 -7.57 -0.69
N HIS A 62 -30.76 -7.32 0.32
CA HIS A 62 -29.31 -7.22 0.18
C HIS A 62 -28.63 -8.10 1.24
N SER A 63 -27.48 -8.68 0.91
CA SER A 63 -26.72 -9.51 1.87
C SER A 63 -25.98 -8.64 2.87
N ILE A 64 -26.58 -8.39 4.03
CA ILE A 64 -25.98 -7.57 5.08
C ILE A 64 -24.74 -8.25 5.67
N GLY A 65 -24.77 -9.58 5.80
CA GLY A 65 -23.63 -10.36 6.29
C GLY A 65 -22.40 -10.16 5.42
N LEU A 66 -22.56 -10.23 4.10
CA LEU A 66 -21.47 -9.98 3.15
C LEU A 66 -20.94 -8.55 3.27
N PHE A 67 -21.81 -7.53 3.29
CA PHE A 67 -21.37 -6.14 3.35
C PHE A 67 -20.61 -5.79 4.63
N VAL A 68 -21.12 -6.20 5.79
CA VAL A 68 -20.51 -5.89 7.09
C VAL A 68 -19.17 -6.61 7.23
N LEU A 69 -19.10 -7.89 6.87
CA LEU A 69 -17.87 -8.66 7.01
C LEU A 69 -16.82 -8.30 5.94
N ALA A 70 -17.26 -7.95 4.72
CA ALA A 70 -16.36 -7.40 3.70
C ALA A 70 -15.79 -6.04 4.11
N LEU A 71 -16.54 -5.22 4.88
CA LEU A 71 -16.01 -3.99 5.47
C LEU A 71 -14.91 -4.26 6.49
N PHE A 72 -15.07 -5.28 7.35
CA PHE A 72 -13.98 -5.67 8.26
C PHE A 72 -12.77 -6.21 7.50
N ALA A 73 -12.99 -7.03 6.47
CA ALA A 73 -11.91 -7.52 5.60
C ALA A 73 -11.18 -6.38 4.87
N SER A 74 -11.89 -5.35 4.38
CA SER A 74 -11.27 -4.21 3.71
C SER A 74 -10.49 -3.30 4.67
N ILE A 75 -10.94 -3.16 5.92
CA ILE A 75 -10.17 -2.47 6.97
C ILE A 75 -8.86 -3.23 7.25
N VAL A 76 -8.91 -4.56 7.33
CA VAL A 76 -7.73 -5.42 7.51
C VAL A 76 -6.77 -5.26 6.33
N ASP A 77 -7.27 -5.33 5.10
CA ASP A 77 -6.47 -5.19 3.87
C ASP A 77 -5.81 -3.81 3.74
N CYS A 78 -6.56 -2.74 3.99
CA CYS A 78 -6.00 -1.38 3.99
C CYS A 78 -4.95 -1.16 5.08
N THR A 79 -5.05 -1.87 6.20
CA THR A 79 -4.15 -1.70 7.36
C THR A 79 -2.89 -2.55 7.21
N SER A 80 -2.99 -3.78 6.69
CA SER A 80 -1.89 -4.73 6.53
C SER A 80 -0.75 -4.18 5.66
N SER A 81 -1.10 -3.57 4.52
CA SER A 81 -0.14 -2.98 3.59
C SER A 81 0.79 -1.93 4.24
N VAL A 82 0.31 -1.24 5.29
CA VAL A 82 1.12 -0.26 6.03
C VAL A 82 1.83 -0.91 7.21
N THR A 83 1.13 -1.74 7.99
CA THR A 83 1.68 -2.30 9.24
C THR A 83 2.84 -3.25 9.00
N PHE A 84 2.78 -4.08 7.95
CA PHE A 84 3.89 -4.98 7.61
C PHE A 84 5.13 -4.20 7.13
N ILE A 85 4.94 -3.13 6.36
CA ILE A 85 6.05 -2.26 5.94
C ILE A 85 6.66 -1.55 7.15
N THR A 86 5.84 -1.03 8.08
CA THR A 86 6.34 -0.38 9.29
C THR A 86 7.02 -1.36 10.25
N TYR A 87 6.58 -2.62 10.28
CA TYR A 87 7.24 -3.67 11.06
C TYR A 87 8.65 -3.98 10.55
N LEU A 88 8.86 -3.89 9.23
CA LEU A 88 10.16 -4.07 8.58
C LEU A 88 11.03 -2.80 8.57
N ASN A 89 10.64 -1.75 9.30
CA ASN A 89 11.39 -0.50 9.32
C ASN A 89 12.79 -0.69 9.91
N GLY A 90 13.81 -0.21 9.21
CA GLY A 90 15.22 -0.38 9.60
C GLY A 90 15.86 -1.71 9.17
N MET A 91 15.11 -2.58 8.50
CA MET A 91 15.64 -3.83 7.94
C MET A 91 16.19 -3.63 6.51
N PRO A 92 17.08 -4.52 6.03
CA PRO A 92 17.57 -4.49 4.65
C PRO A 92 16.42 -4.47 3.63
N GLN A 93 16.64 -3.74 2.53
CA GLN A 93 15.64 -3.54 1.46
C GLN A 93 15.13 -4.86 0.85
N LEU A 94 15.91 -5.95 0.96
CA LEU A 94 15.52 -7.29 0.51
C LEU A 94 14.23 -7.80 1.17
N TYR A 95 14.01 -7.50 2.46
CA TYR A 95 12.80 -7.94 3.16
C TYR A 95 11.54 -7.21 2.68
N VAL A 96 11.68 -5.91 2.39
CA VAL A 96 10.60 -5.09 1.82
C VAL A 96 10.28 -5.56 0.40
N GLY A 97 11.31 -5.92 -0.39
CA GLY A 97 11.13 -6.56 -1.70
C GLY A 97 10.37 -7.89 -1.61
N ALA A 98 10.71 -8.76 -0.66
CA ALA A 98 10.00 -10.02 -0.44
C ALA A 98 8.53 -9.81 -0.03
N LEU A 99 8.23 -8.78 0.77
CA LEU A 99 6.86 -8.42 1.13
C LEU A 99 6.04 -8.00 -0.11
N HIS A 100 6.59 -7.14 -0.97
CA HIS A 100 5.92 -6.74 -2.21
C HIS A 100 5.80 -7.89 -3.22
N PHE A 101 6.74 -8.83 -3.21
CA PHE A 101 6.61 -10.07 -3.98
C PHE A 101 5.41 -10.90 -3.50
N GLY A 102 5.22 -11.02 -2.18
CA GLY A 102 4.02 -11.64 -1.60
C GLY A 102 2.71 -10.92 -1.92
N GLU A 103 2.72 -9.59 -2.04
CA GLU A 103 1.58 -8.79 -2.50
C GLU A 103 1.13 -9.22 -3.91
N ALA A 104 2.06 -9.54 -4.82
CA ALA A 104 1.70 -10.07 -6.14
C ALA A 104 0.99 -11.43 -6.08
N PHE A 105 1.41 -12.32 -5.18
CA PHE A 105 0.73 -13.62 -4.97
C PHE A 105 -0.67 -13.46 -4.36
N SER A 106 -0.92 -12.37 -3.64
CA SER A 106 -2.23 -12.07 -3.07
C SER A 106 -3.28 -11.76 -4.14
N ASP A 107 -2.87 -11.26 -5.31
CA ASP A 107 -3.74 -11.13 -6.50
C ASP A 107 -3.83 -12.47 -7.28
N LEU A 108 -2.72 -13.19 -7.39
CA LEU A 108 -2.61 -14.41 -8.21
C LEU A 108 -3.45 -15.57 -7.66
N VAL A 109 -3.34 -15.86 -6.36
CA VAL A 109 -3.98 -17.05 -5.75
C VAL A 109 -5.50 -16.97 -5.85
N PRO A 110 -6.19 -15.88 -5.44
CA PRO A 110 -7.64 -15.75 -5.62
C PRO A 110 -8.06 -15.80 -7.09
N SER A 111 -7.25 -15.24 -7.99
CA SER A 111 -7.54 -15.22 -9.43
C SER A 111 -7.51 -16.62 -10.05
N ILE A 112 -6.52 -17.44 -9.69
CA ILE A 112 -6.43 -18.84 -10.13
C ILE A 112 -7.58 -19.65 -9.53
N LEU A 113 -7.86 -19.48 -8.23
CA LEU A 113 -8.96 -20.19 -7.57
C LEU A 113 -10.31 -19.85 -8.19
N ALA A 114 -10.55 -18.57 -8.52
CA ALA A 114 -11.75 -18.12 -9.20
C ALA A 114 -11.81 -18.67 -10.64
N LEU A 115 -10.69 -18.71 -11.36
CA LEU A 115 -10.62 -19.32 -12.69
C LEU A 115 -10.98 -20.82 -12.66
N ILE A 116 -10.51 -21.56 -11.65
CA ILE A 116 -10.84 -22.97 -11.43
C ILE A 116 -12.33 -23.13 -11.07
N GLN A 117 -12.85 -22.27 -10.19
CA GLN A 117 -14.26 -22.23 -9.79
C GLN A 117 -15.18 -22.06 -11.01
N GLY A 118 -14.78 -21.15 -11.90
CA GLY A 118 -15.58 -20.75 -13.05
C GLY A 118 -16.87 -20.05 -12.66
N VAL A 119 -17.62 -19.65 -13.68
CA VAL A 119 -18.99 -19.14 -13.53
C VAL A 119 -19.96 -20.15 -14.15
N GLY A 120 -21.18 -20.23 -13.60
CA GLY A 120 -22.27 -20.97 -14.22
C GLY A 120 -22.66 -20.37 -15.59
N SER A 121 -23.53 -21.06 -16.34
CA SER A 121 -24.10 -20.52 -17.57
C SER A 121 -24.86 -19.21 -17.34
N GLU A 122 -25.17 -18.49 -18.43
CA GLU A 122 -26.01 -17.29 -18.38
C GLU A 122 -27.31 -17.57 -17.59
N PRO A 123 -27.82 -16.58 -16.84
CA PRO A 123 -28.98 -16.79 -15.98
C PRO A 123 -30.21 -17.20 -16.80
N GLU A 124 -30.89 -18.24 -16.34
CA GLU A 124 -32.11 -18.75 -16.95
C GLU A 124 -33.34 -18.13 -16.27
N CYS A 125 -34.35 -17.75 -17.03
CA CYS A 125 -35.57 -17.16 -16.50
C CYS A 125 -36.60 -18.25 -16.25
N ILE A 126 -36.83 -18.59 -14.98
CA ILE A 126 -37.80 -19.60 -14.59
C ILE A 126 -39.08 -18.95 -14.06
N ASN A 127 -40.22 -19.54 -14.42
CA ASN A 127 -41.52 -19.10 -13.93
C ASN A 127 -41.74 -19.68 -12.52
N LYS A 128 -41.86 -18.81 -11.51
CA LYS A 128 -42.10 -19.19 -10.11
C LYS A 128 -43.41 -18.56 -9.63
N THR A 129 -44.32 -19.39 -9.13
CA THR A 129 -45.55 -18.93 -8.47
C THR A 129 -45.23 -18.38 -7.09
N VAL A 130 -45.46 -17.09 -6.89
CA VAL A 130 -45.32 -16.40 -5.60
C VAL A 130 -46.66 -15.73 -5.31
N ASN A 131 -47.33 -16.15 -4.22
CA ASN A 131 -48.67 -15.66 -3.83
C ASN A 131 -49.69 -15.72 -4.98
N ASP A 132 -49.84 -16.89 -5.63
CA ASP A 132 -50.74 -17.12 -6.78
C ASP A 132 -50.50 -16.24 -8.02
N THR A 133 -49.43 -15.42 -8.01
CA THR A 133 -48.97 -14.68 -9.19
C THR A 133 -47.75 -15.38 -9.80
N LEU A 134 -47.82 -15.65 -11.12
CA LEU A 134 -46.69 -16.17 -11.88
C LEU A 134 -45.66 -15.05 -12.04
N ARG A 135 -44.49 -15.19 -11.41
CA ARG A 135 -43.39 -14.23 -11.56
C ARG A 135 -42.20 -14.90 -12.22
N VAL A 136 -41.63 -14.23 -13.21
CA VAL A 136 -40.37 -14.64 -13.83
C VAL A 136 -39.23 -14.26 -12.91
N VAL A 137 -38.48 -15.26 -12.42
CA VAL A 137 -37.35 -15.07 -11.50
C VAL A 137 -36.07 -15.58 -12.17
N PRO A 138 -34.95 -14.84 -12.12
CA PRO A 138 -33.68 -15.32 -12.64
C PRO A 138 -33.13 -16.46 -11.77
N PHE A 139 -32.87 -17.60 -12.39
CA PHE A 139 -32.11 -18.71 -11.83
C PHE A 139 -30.65 -18.58 -12.26
N TYR A 140 -29.73 -18.55 -11.30
CA TYR A 140 -28.30 -18.48 -11.54
C TYR A 140 -27.70 -19.86 -11.36
N PRO A 141 -27.25 -20.52 -12.44
CA PRO A 141 -26.61 -21.83 -12.35
C PRO A 141 -25.39 -21.78 -11.43
N PRO A 142 -25.22 -22.77 -10.54
CA PRO A 142 -24.12 -22.75 -9.58
C PRO A 142 -22.76 -22.90 -10.28
N PRO A 143 -21.69 -22.29 -9.73
CA PRO A 143 -20.32 -22.56 -10.17
C PRO A 143 -19.88 -24.00 -9.84
N ARG A 144 -18.70 -24.43 -10.31
CA ARG A 144 -18.19 -25.81 -10.11
C ARG A 144 -18.09 -26.22 -8.65
N PHE A 145 -17.81 -25.28 -7.77
CA PHE A 145 -17.87 -25.45 -6.32
C PHE A 145 -18.41 -24.20 -5.65
N SER A 146 -18.98 -24.37 -4.45
CA SER A 146 -19.72 -23.31 -3.75
C SER A 146 -18.87 -22.07 -3.40
N VAL A 147 -19.52 -20.92 -3.26
CA VAL A 147 -18.89 -19.67 -2.79
C VAL A 147 -18.27 -19.85 -1.40
N SER A 148 -18.91 -20.61 -0.50
CA SER A 148 -18.36 -20.93 0.82
C SER A 148 -17.03 -21.71 0.71
N THR A 149 -16.94 -22.68 -0.19
CA THR A 149 -15.68 -23.42 -0.44
C THR A 149 -14.59 -22.48 -0.95
N PHE A 150 -14.91 -21.56 -1.86
CA PHE A 150 -13.97 -20.54 -2.34
C PHE A 150 -13.39 -19.71 -1.18
N ILE A 151 -14.25 -19.19 -0.31
CA ILE A 151 -13.83 -18.39 0.84
C ILE A 151 -13.02 -19.21 1.85
N TYR A 152 -13.33 -20.50 2.04
CA TYR A 152 -12.51 -21.39 2.88
C TYR A 152 -11.11 -21.63 2.31
N LEU A 153 -10.96 -21.74 0.99
CA LEU A 153 -9.64 -21.85 0.37
C LEU A 153 -8.81 -20.58 0.63
N LEU A 154 -9.42 -19.39 0.58
CA LEU A 154 -8.74 -18.14 0.97
C LEU A 154 -8.40 -18.11 2.47
N CYS A 155 -9.27 -18.67 3.32
CA CYS A 155 -8.99 -18.82 4.75
C CYS A 155 -7.77 -19.70 5.02
N ILE A 156 -7.56 -20.77 4.24
CA ILE A 156 -6.35 -21.61 4.34
C ILE A 156 -5.10 -20.80 4.01
N VAL A 157 -5.14 -19.95 2.97
CA VAL A 157 -4.01 -19.07 2.62
C VAL A 157 -3.70 -18.09 3.75
N LEU A 158 -4.71 -17.50 4.38
CA LEU A 158 -4.54 -16.63 5.55
C LEU A 158 -3.97 -17.38 6.76
N LEU A 159 -4.39 -18.63 6.99
CA LEU A 159 -3.85 -19.47 8.06
C LEU A 159 -2.37 -19.81 7.82
N ILE A 160 -2.00 -20.10 6.57
CA ILE A 160 -0.60 -20.31 6.18
C ILE A 160 0.21 -19.03 6.41
N SER A 161 -0.33 -17.86 6.05
CA SER A 161 0.32 -16.56 6.29
C SER A 161 0.51 -16.29 7.79
N LEU A 162 -0.49 -16.54 8.62
CA LEU A 162 -0.40 -16.42 10.08
C LEU A 162 0.67 -17.37 10.64
N THR A 163 0.68 -18.62 10.20
CA THR A 163 1.68 -19.61 10.62
C THR A 163 3.08 -19.17 10.21
N ALA A 164 3.26 -18.72 8.96
CA ALA A 164 4.54 -18.21 8.47
C ALA A 164 5.03 -16.99 9.28
N PHE A 165 4.12 -16.06 9.61
CA PHE A 165 4.46 -14.90 10.45
C PHE A 165 4.84 -15.32 11.87
N THR A 166 4.11 -16.26 12.49
CA THR A 166 4.48 -16.80 13.82
C THR A 166 5.85 -17.47 13.81
N LEU A 167 6.18 -18.22 12.75
CA LEU A 167 7.49 -18.87 12.62
C LEU A 167 8.62 -17.84 12.42
N LEU A 168 8.37 -16.81 11.60
CA LEU A 168 9.32 -15.72 11.38
C LEU A 168 9.64 -14.96 12.67
N ASP A 169 8.63 -14.80 13.52
CA ASP A 169 8.68 -14.01 14.75
C ASP A 169 9.23 -14.80 15.95
N CYS A 170 8.86 -16.08 16.09
CA CYS A 170 9.29 -16.94 17.20
C CYS A 170 10.61 -17.67 16.94
N SER A 171 11.09 -17.74 15.69
CA SER A 171 12.34 -18.43 15.39
C SER A 171 13.53 -17.78 16.12
N PRO A 172 14.42 -18.57 16.76
CA PRO A 172 15.61 -18.05 17.45
C PRO A 172 16.66 -17.46 16.50
N ILE A 173 16.55 -17.75 15.20
CA ILE A 173 17.35 -17.16 14.10
C ILE A 173 16.48 -16.17 13.30
N GLY A 174 15.25 -15.95 13.75
CA GLY A 174 14.21 -15.22 13.03
C GLY A 174 14.38 -13.71 13.03
N LEU A 175 13.76 -13.09 12.03
CA LEU A 175 13.76 -11.65 11.82
C LEU A 175 13.18 -10.87 13.02
N GLY A 176 12.30 -11.50 13.81
CA GLY A 176 11.66 -10.88 14.96
C GLY A 176 12.62 -10.39 16.04
N GLN A 177 13.68 -11.15 16.34
CA GLN A 177 14.69 -10.73 17.34
C GLN A 177 15.50 -9.53 16.87
N VAL A 178 15.94 -9.55 15.60
CA VAL A 178 16.72 -8.45 14.99
C VAL A 178 15.91 -7.15 14.97
N ILE A 179 14.62 -7.24 14.60
CA ILE A 179 13.70 -6.09 14.61
C ILE A 179 13.53 -5.55 16.04
N HIS A 180 13.34 -6.43 17.02
CA HIS A 180 13.19 -6.03 18.42
C HIS A 180 14.44 -5.33 18.95
N GLU A 181 15.64 -5.85 18.66
CA GLU A 181 16.90 -5.21 19.07
C GLU A 181 17.12 -3.86 18.38
N HIS A 182 16.83 -3.76 17.09
CA HIS A 182 16.93 -2.51 16.35
C HIS A 182 15.98 -1.44 16.93
N TYR A 183 14.72 -1.82 17.18
CA TYR A 183 13.72 -0.94 17.80
C TYR A 183 14.17 -0.45 19.19
N ARG A 184 14.73 -1.36 20.00
CA ARG A 184 15.22 -1.04 21.35
C ARG A 184 16.39 -0.05 21.32
N LYS A 185 17.36 -0.26 20.43
CA LYS A 185 18.51 0.65 20.25
C LYS A 185 18.06 2.04 19.84
N THR A 186 17.18 2.14 18.85
CA THR A 186 16.66 3.42 18.35
C THR A 186 15.87 4.19 19.40
N ASN A 187 14.99 3.52 20.16
CA ASN A 187 14.26 4.17 21.24
C ASN A 187 15.15 4.59 22.42
N PHE A 188 16.21 3.84 22.70
CA PHE A 188 17.17 4.23 23.73
C PHE A 188 17.90 5.52 23.36
N ILE A 189 18.31 5.67 22.08
CA ILE A 189 18.93 6.89 21.56
C ILE A 189 17.96 8.09 21.68
N LEU A 190 16.69 7.92 21.26
CA LEU A 190 15.68 8.98 21.37
C LEU A 190 15.44 9.40 22.82
N LYS A 191 15.36 8.44 23.75
CA LYS A 191 15.17 8.73 25.18
C LYS A 191 16.40 9.42 25.78
N SER A 192 17.60 9.04 25.35
CA SER A 192 18.85 9.70 25.75
C SER A 192 18.89 11.16 25.28
N ASN A 193 18.54 11.41 24.02
CA ASN A 193 18.54 12.76 23.44
C ASN A 193 17.47 13.66 24.05
N ALA A 194 16.27 13.13 24.33
CA ALA A 194 15.22 13.87 25.04
C ALA A 194 15.66 14.27 26.46
N ASN A 195 16.36 13.37 27.17
CA ASN A 195 16.93 13.67 28.48
C ASN A 195 18.01 14.75 28.39
N ILE A 196 18.91 14.68 27.40
CA ILE A 196 19.94 15.71 27.17
C ILE A 196 19.29 17.08 26.87
N HIS A 197 18.25 17.12 26.03
CA HIS A 197 17.52 18.36 25.74
C HIS A 197 16.82 18.93 26.99
N SER A 198 16.25 18.07 27.84
CA SER A 198 15.65 18.50 29.12
C SER A 198 16.68 19.01 30.13
N ILE A 199 17.87 18.41 30.16
CA ILE A 199 19.00 18.87 31.00
C ILE A 199 19.53 20.20 30.49
N SER A 200 19.66 20.37 29.17
CA SER A 200 20.06 21.63 28.54
C SER A 200 19.08 22.77 28.86
N HIS A 201 17.77 22.52 28.79
CA HIS A 201 16.75 23.52 29.12
C HIS A 201 16.76 23.90 30.61
N ASN A 202 16.94 22.92 31.51
CA ASN A 202 17.04 23.15 32.95
C ASN A 202 18.35 23.89 33.33
N ASN A 203 19.45 23.60 32.64
CA ASN A 203 20.73 24.30 32.83
C ASN A 203 20.67 25.74 32.30
N LEU A 204 19.93 26.00 31.21
CA LEU A 204 19.71 27.33 30.67
C LEU A 204 18.82 28.20 31.57
N GLU A 205 17.83 27.60 32.26
CA GLU A 205 17.05 28.28 33.30
C GLU A 205 17.84 28.50 34.61
N ARG A 206 18.74 27.57 34.97
CA ARG A 206 19.65 27.74 36.11
C ARG A 206 20.74 28.79 35.84
N PHE A 207 21.17 28.97 34.59
CA PHE A 207 22.11 30.04 34.20
C PHE A 207 21.46 31.43 34.20
N LYS A 208 20.16 31.53 33.91
CA LYS A 208 19.41 32.80 33.98
C LYS A 208 19.05 33.26 35.40
N SER A 209 19.23 32.41 36.41
CA SER A 209 18.89 32.73 37.81
C SER A 209 20.10 33.06 38.69
N ASN A 210 21.33 32.93 38.20
CA ASN A 210 22.55 33.25 38.93
C ASN A 210 23.46 34.19 38.12
N GLU A 211 22.98 35.40 37.80
CA GLU A 211 23.85 36.56 37.63
C GLU A 211 23.89 37.30 38.97
N ASP A 212 24.72 36.82 39.90
CA ASP A 212 25.44 37.65 40.89
C ASP A 212 26.36 36.78 41.77
N GLN A 213 27.64 37.18 41.83
CA GLN A 213 28.74 36.80 42.75
C GLN A 213 29.74 35.68 42.39
N HIS A 214 30.93 36.14 41.99
CA HIS A 214 32.31 35.84 42.46
C HIS A 214 32.76 34.40 42.87
N ILE A 215 33.75 33.91 42.09
CA ILE A 215 34.94 33.07 42.40
C ILE A 215 34.76 31.80 43.25
N SER A 216 35.07 30.64 42.65
CA SER A 216 36.24 29.78 43.01
C SER A 216 36.43 28.64 42.01
N ASN A 217 37.68 28.52 41.53
CA ASN A 217 38.19 27.31 40.90
C ASN A 217 38.36 26.20 41.95
N ASP A 218 38.37 24.97 41.45
CA ASP A 218 38.68 23.71 42.13
C ASP A 218 37.53 23.06 42.91
N ILE A 219 36.94 22.02 42.30
CA ILE A 219 36.93 20.64 42.82
C ILE A 219 36.24 19.70 41.81
N PHE A 220 37.02 18.71 41.36
CA PHE A 220 36.62 17.40 40.81
C PHE A 220 35.91 17.38 39.44
N GLU A 221 36.59 17.13 38.30
CA GLU A 221 37.44 15.95 38.02
C GLU A 221 36.76 14.61 38.40
N ASN A 222 35.63 14.27 37.76
CA ASN A 222 35.33 12.87 37.40
C ASN A 222 34.12 12.75 36.46
N SER A 223 34.33 12.87 35.15
CA SER A 223 33.50 12.26 34.09
C SER A 223 34.05 12.54 32.68
N GLN A 224 35.37 12.63 32.53
CA GLN A 224 35.98 12.47 31.20
C GLN A 224 36.07 10.98 30.89
N ASN A 225 35.13 10.49 30.09
CA ASN A 225 35.35 9.42 29.10
C ASN A 225 34.07 9.19 28.27
N VAL A 226 33.57 10.24 27.63
CA VAL A 226 32.79 10.11 26.40
C VAL A 226 33.23 11.27 25.49
N ASP A 227 33.85 10.95 24.36
CA ASP A 227 34.39 11.91 23.40
C ASP A 227 33.31 12.92 22.95
N VAL A 228 33.51 14.18 23.32
CA VAL A 228 32.66 15.34 22.95
C VAL A 228 32.64 15.56 21.42
N SER A 229 33.66 15.07 20.70
CA SER A 229 33.72 15.08 19.24
C SER A 229 32.74 14.10 18.59
N VAL A 230 32.45 12.97 19.23
CA VAL A 230 31.46 11.98 18.77
C VAL A 230 30.04 12.49 19.03
N LEU A 231 29.82 13.20 20.14
CA LEU A 231 28.53 13.80 20.46
C LEU A 231 28.16 14.94 19.51
N ASN A 232 29.10 15.81 19.14
CA ASN A 232 28.88 16.88 18.14
C ASN A 232 28.62 16.32 16.73
N HIS A 233 29.23 15.20 16.36
CA HIS A 233 28.95 14.54 15.07
C HIS A 233 27.55 13.92 15.03
N ILE A 234 27.04 13.47 16.20
CA ILE A 234 25.68 12.93 16.34
C ILE A 234 24.64 14.05 16.45
N GLU A 235 24.96 15.17 17.09
CA GLU A 235 24.08 16.33 17.27
C GLU A 235 23.70 16.96 15.91
N GLN A 236 24.63 16.98 14.95
CA GLN A 236 24.33 17.36 13.55
C GLN A 236 23.41 16.37 12.81
N THR A 237 23.37 15.09 13.21
CA THR A 237 22.48 14.11 12.58
C THR A 237 21.06 14.10 13.16
N VAL A 238 20.87 14.59 14.39
CA VAL A 238 19.61 14.42 15.15
C VAL A 238 18.75 15.69 15.19
N GLN A 239 19.30 16.88 15.00
CA GLN A 239 18.53 18.14 15.03
C GLN A 239 17.52 18.31 13.86
N SER A 240 17.36 17.28 13.02
CA SER A 240 16.35 17.22 11.95
C SER A 240 15.01 16.60 12.38
N HIS A 241 14.87 16.22 13.65
CA HIS A 241 13.71 15.54 14.19
C HIS A 241 13.15 16.35 15.37
N ASP A 242 12.32 17.36 15.08
CA ASP A 242 10.98 17.53 15.68
C ASP A 242 10.45 18.98 15.49
N ASP A 243 9.26 19.04 14.89
CA ASP A 243 8.21 20.06 15.05
C ASP A 243 8.23 21.43 14.36
N VAL A 244 9.16 21.74 13.45
CA VAL A 244 9.01 22.92 12.56
C VAL A 244 9.14 22.54 11.09
N ASN A 245 8.01 22.55 10.37
CA ASN A 245 7.83 22.42 8.91
C ASN A 245 7.43 21.05 8.34
N ILE A 246 6.29 20.49 8.78
CA ILE A 246 5.57 19.48 7.97
C ILE A 246 5.22 20.03 6.56
N THR A 247 5.21 21.36 6.39
CA THR A 247 4.88 22.04 5.12
C THR A 247 6.07 22.53 4.28
N LYS A 248 7.31 22.67 4.81
CA LYS A 248 8.47 23.15 3.99
C LYS A 248 9.41 22.04 3.49
N GLN A 249 9.17 20.77 3.81
CA GLN A 249 10.14 19.69 3.56
C GLN A 249 9.67 18.62 2.57
N LEU A 250 8.66 18.90 1.75
CA LEU A 250 8.28 18.01 0.66
C LEU A 250 8.92 18.50 -0.64
N GLY A 251 10.09 17.95 -0.98
CA GLY A 251 10.70 18.24 -2.27
C GLY A 251 9.69 17.97 -3.40
N PRO A 252 9.68 18.77 -4.49
CA PRO A 252 8.69 18.68 -5.56
C PRO A 252 8.57 17.26 -6.13
N ASN A 253 9.67 16.51 -6.09
CA ASN A 253 9.73 15.15 -6.58
C ASN A 253 8.92 14.14 -5.76
N THR A 254 8.85 14.30 -4.44
CA THR A 254 8.06 13.39 -3.58
C THR A 254 6.58 13.73 -3.67
N PHE A 255 6.24 15.01 -3.81
CA PHE A 255 4.86 15.45 -4.01
C PHE A 255 4.24 14.83 -5.26
N LEU A 256 4.95 14.88 -6.40
CA LEU A 256 4.48 14.28 -7.65
C LEU A 256 4.26 12.76 -7.53
N SER A 257 5.19 12.03 -6.91
CA SER A 257 5.02 10.59 -6.66
C SER A 257 3.78 10.30 -5.83
N CYS A 258 3.49 11.11 -4.81
CA CYS A 258 2.30 10.94 -3.98
C CYS A 258 1.02 11.20 -4.77
N LEU A 259 0.99 12.24 -5.62
CA LEU A 259 -0.14 12.54 -6.50
C LEU A 259 -0.42 11.38 -7.46
N LEU A 260 0.62 10.82 -8.09
CA LEU A 260 0.47 9.65 -8.96
C LEU A 260 -0.04 8.43 -8.19
N ILE A 261 0.45 8.17 -6.98
CA ILE A 261 -0.08 7.09 -6.12
C ILE A 261 -1.56 7.31 -5.79
N ILE A 262 -1.97 8.54 -5.46
CA ILE A 262 -3.38 8.88 -5.20
C ILE A 262 -4.22 8.56 -6.43
N TYR A 263 -3.80 9.00 -7.63
CA TYR A 263 -4.49 8.72 -8.89
C TYR A 263 -4.65 7.22 -9.16
N ILE A 264 -3.55 6.46 -9.06
CA ILE A 264 -3.55 5.01 -9.28
C ILE A 264 -4.48 4.33 -8.28
N SER A 265 -4.38 4.69 -7.01
CA SER A 265 -5.13 4.03 -5.94
C SER A 265 -6.62 4.37 -6.01
N ALA A 266 -6.96 5.61 -6.33
CA ALA A 266 -8.34 6.03 -6.57
C ALA A 266 -8.97 5.28 -7.74
N SER A 267 -8.22 5.10 -8.83
CA SER A 267 -8.71 4.40 -10.01
C SER A 267 -8.80 2.88 -9.78
N ASN A 268 -7.71 2.26 -9.34
CA ASN A 268 -7.55 0.80 -9.29
C ASN A 268 -8.33 0.12 -8.15
N TYR A 269 -8.42 0.75 -6.98
CA TYR A 269 -9.05 0.14 -5.80
C TYR A 269 -10.43 0.72 -5.48
N GLY A 270 -10.75 1.91 -6.00
CA GLY A 270 -12.00 2.60 -5.71
C GLY A 270 -12.95 2.65 -6.90
N PHE A 271 -12.65 3.53 -7.86
CA PHE A 271 -13.59 3.90 -8.91
C PHE A 271 -13.83 2.78 -9.94
N LEU A 272 -12.77 2.17 -10.47
CA LEU A 272 -12.91 1.17 -11.55
C LEU A 272 -13.62 -0.11 -11.10
N PRO A 273 -13.29 -0.72 -9.95
CA PRO A 273 -14.03 -1.90 -9.48
C PRO A 273 -15.54 -1.66 -9.36
N ALA A 274 -15.97 -0.44 -9.00
CA ALA A 274 -17.38 -0.09 -8.89
C ALA A 274 -18.14 -0.10 -10.23
N ILE A 275 -17.44 0.15 -11.35
CA ILE A 275 -18.04 0.15 -12.69
C ILE A 275 -17.78 -1.15 -13.48
N GLN A 276 -16.98 -2.07 -12.93
CA GLN A 276 -16.52 -3.25 -13.65
C GLN A 276 -17.66 -4.16 -14.10
N SER A 277 -18.66 -4.38 -13.24
CA SER A 277 -19.85 -5.15 -13.60
C SER A 277 -20.60 -4.54 -14.78
N TYR A 278 -20.76 -3.22 -14.82
CA TYR A 278 -21.46 -2.51 -15.91
C TYR A 278 -20.72 -2.63 -17.25
N SER A 279 -19.38 -2.62 -17.23
CA SER A 279 -18.56 -2.70 -18.44
C SER A 279 -18.48 -4.10 -19.06
N CYS A 280 -18.46 -5.16 -18.25
CA CYS A 280 -18.24 -6.53 -18.74
C CYS A 280 -19.47 -7.43 -18.64
N ALA A 281 -20.28 -7.33 -17.58
CA ALA A 281 -21.43 -8.20 -17.39
C ALA A 281 -22.54 -7.93 -18.41
N ALA A 282 -22.52 -6.77 -19.08
CA ALA A 282 -23.37 -6.48 -20.22
C ALA A 282 -23.16 -7.46 -21.39
N TYR A 283 -21.89 -7.85 -21.64
CA TYR A 283 -21.53 -8.86 -22.65
C TYR A 283 -21.84 -10.29 -22.20
N GLY A 284 -21.80 -10.56 -20.90
CA GLY A 284 -22.14 -11.86 -20.32
C GLY A 284 -21.45 -12.12 -18.98
N SER A 285 -21.95 -13.11 -18.23
CA SER A 285 -21.38 -13.56 -16.96
C SER A 285 -19.96 -14.09 -17.14
N LEU A 286 -19.70 -14.83 -18.23
CA LEU A 286 -18.38 -15.35 -18.59
C LEU A 286 -17.39 -14.23 -18.88
N THR A 287 -17.81 -13.19 -19.59
CA THR A 287 -16.94 -12.04 -19.90
C THR A 287 -16.52 -11.31 -18.64
N TYR A 288 -17.46 -11.05 -17.73
CA TYR A 288 -17.15 -10.45 -16.43
C TYR A 288 -16.19 -11.32 -15.61
N HIS A 289 -16.46 -12.63 -15.53
CA HIS A 289 -15.62 -13.57 -14.79
C HIS A 289 -14.18 -13.59 -15.35
N LEU A 290 -14.02 -13.78 -16.66
CA LEU A 290 -12.70 -13.79 -17.30
C LEU A 290 -11.96 -12.46 -17.16
N ALA A 291 -12.67 -11.33 -17.27
CA ALA A 291 -12.06 -10.01 -17.09
C ALA A 291 -11.48 -9.86 -15.67
N VAL A 292 -12.20 -10.27 -14.62
CA VAL A 292 -11.71 -10.22 -13.24
C VAL A 292 -10.53 -11.18 -13.03
N THR A 293 -10.65 -12.45 -13.43
CA THR A 293 -9.64 -13.48 -13.11
C THR A 293 -8.37 -13.34 -13.93
N LEU A 294 -8.48 -13.02 -15.23
CA LEU A 294 -7.30 -12.85 -16.08
C LEU A 294 -6.56 -11.57 -15.72
N SER A 295 -7.26 -10.44 -15.56
CA SER A 295 -6.60 -9.18 -15.22
C SER A 295 -5.88 -9.24 -13.85
N GLY A 296 -6.41 -9.97 -12.87
CA GLY A 296 -5.72 -10.25 -11.61
C GLY A 296 -4.46 -11.10 -11.78
N SER A 297 -4.53 -12.18 -12.56
CA SER A 297 -3.38 -13.05 -12.83
C SER A 297 -2.26 -12.33 -13.60
N PHE A 298 -2.62 -11.57 -14.64
CA PHE A 298 -1.67 -10.78 -15.43
C PHE A 298 -1.07 -9.61 -14.62
N SER A 299 -1.86 -8.97 -13.75
CA SER A 299 -1.37 -7.94 -12.81
C SER A 299 -0.24 -8.48 -11.93
N ALA A 300 -0.41 -9.66 -11.33
CA ALA A 300 0.60 -10.29 -10.50
C ALA A 300 1.90 -10.58 -11.27
N ALA A 301 1.79 -11.15 -12.47
CA ALA A 301 2.94 -11.39 -13.34
C ALA A 301 3.65 -10.09 -13.72
N MET A 302 2.89 -9.04 -14.00
CA MET A 302 3.44 -7.72 -14.35
C MET A 302 4.14 -7.04 -13.18
N THR A 303 3.66 -7.20 -11.94
CA THR A 303 4.34 -6.70 -10.73
C THR A 303 5.71 -7.37 -10.55
N VAL A 304 5.80 -8.70 -10.72
CA VAL A 304 7.08 -9.43 -10.63
C VAL A 304 8.05 -8.96 -11.72
N LEU A 305 7.57 -8.89 -12.98
CA LEU A 305 8.36 -8.42 -14.11
C LEU A 305 8.86 -6.98 -13.89
N THR A 306 7.98 -6.08 -13.42
CA THR A 306 8.34 -4.69 -13.16
C THR A 306 9.37 -4.59 -12.03
N THR A 307 9.21 -5.37 -10.96
CA THR A 307 10.19 -5.41 -9.85
C THR A 307 11.57 -5.83 -10.35
N PHE A 308 11.64 -6.86 -11.19
CA PHE A 308 12.88 -7.31 -11.80
C PHE A 308 13.51 -6.23 -12.70
N LEU A 309 12.72 -5.61 -13.58
CA LEU A 309 13.21 -4.56 -14.48
C LEU A 309 13.70 -3.32 -13.72
N VAL A 310 13.01 -2.91 -12.67
CA VAL A 310 13.41 -1.76 -11.84
C VAL A 310 14.71 -2.06 -11.10
N ASN A 311 14.87 -3.26 -10.54
CA ASN A 311 16.10 -3.65 -9.86
C ASN A 311 17.29 -3.72 -10.83
N HIS A 312 17.07 -4.26 -12.03
CA HIS A 312 18.09 -4.27 -13.10
C HIS A 312 18.50 -2.85 -13.47
N TYR A 313 17.52 -1.98 -13.73
CA TYR A 313 17.76 -0.59 -14.11
C TYR A 313 18.49 0.19 -13.01
N SER A 314 18.15 -0.02 -11.74
CA SER A 314 18.83 0.63 -10.62
C SER A 314 20.31 0.25 -10.54
N ARG A 315 20.64 -1.03 -10.72
CA ARG A 315 22.02 -1.52 -10.70
C ARG A 315 22.87 -0.95 -11.83
N GLU A 316 22.30 -0.84 -13.02
CA GLU A 316 22.97 -0.28 -14.19
C GLU A 316 23.37 1.18 -13.97
N ILE A 317 22.52 1.94 -13.28
CA ILE A 317 22.80 3.33 -12.92
C ILE A 317 23.87 3.45 -11.85
N ASP A 318 23.78 2.65 -10.78
CA ASP A 318 24.80 2.67 -9.72
C ASP A 318 26.21 2.40 -10.30
N SER A 319 26.32 1.49 -11.27
CA SER A 319 27.60 1.21 -11.96
C SER A 319 28.10 2.36 -12.85
N THR A 320 27.18 3.15 -13.41
CA THR A 320 27.52 4.30 -14.25
C THR A 320 27.97 5.48 -13.39
N ASP A 321 27.33 5.67 -12.24
CA ASP A 321 27.67 6.72 -11.28
C ASP A 321 29.04 6.46 -10.64
N GLU A 322 29.34 5.21 -10.27
CA GLU A 322 30.63 4.82 -9.68
C GLU A 322 31.81 5.05 -10.64
N SER A 323 31.67 4.64 -11.90
CA SER A 323 32.71 4.89 -12.92
C SER A 323 32.88 6.38 -13.25
N THR A 324 31.80 7.17 -13.23
CA THR A 324 31.87 8.62 -13.44
C THR A 324 32.56 9.32 -12.27
N PHE A 325 32.29 8.86 -11.04
CA PHE A 325 32.92 9.38 -9.84
C PHE A 325 34.43 9.05 -9.79
N GLU A 326 34.84 7.83 -10.13
CA GLU A 326 36.26 7.46 -10.25
C GLU A 326 37.00 8.33 -11.28
N ASN A 327 36.38 8.61 -12.42
CA ASN A 327 36.93 9.50 -13.45
C ASN A 327 37.04 10.96 -12.97
N LEU A 328 36.06 11.44 -12.19
CA LEU A 328 36.10 12.78 -11.63
C LEU A 328 37.18 12.90 -10.53
N GLN A 329 37.37 11.85 -9.73
CA GLN A 329 38.35 11.80 -8.65
C GLN A 329 39.79 11.73 -9.18
N THR A 330 40.02 10.99 -10.28
CA THR A 330 41.31 10.98 -10.99
C THR A 330 41.64 12.34 -11.59
N MET A 331 40.70 13.00 -12.27
CA MET A 331 40.91 14.38 -12.77
C MET A 331 41.19 15.38 -11.64
N ASN A 332 40.50 15.26 -10.49
CA ASN A 332 40.77 16.13 -9.34
C ASN A 332 42.16 15.92 -8.74
N HIS A 333 42.69 14.69 -8.74
CA HIS A 333 44.05 14.42 -8.26
C HIS A 333 45.10 15.10 -9.14
N GLU A 334 44.89 15.15 -10.46
CA GLU A 334 45.76 15.87 -11.41
C GLU A 334 45.67 17.39 -11.25
N LEU A 335 44.49 17.93 -10.97
CA LEU A 335 44.27 19.38 -10.74
C LEU A 335 44.79 19.86 -9.38
N ASN A 336 44.81 18.99 -8.36
CA ASN A 336 45.31 19.33 -7.03
C ASN A 336 46.85 19.45 -6.99
N GLU A 337 47.58 18.78 -7.90
CA GLU A 337 49.01 19.04 -8.15
C GLU A 337 49.27 20.44 -8.73
N GLN A 338 48.26 21.08 -9.33
CA GLN A 338 48.36 22.42 -9.94
C GLN A 338 47.87 23.57 -9.04
N ASN A 339 47.64 23.33 -7.73
CA ASN A 339 47.29 24.36 -6.74
C ASN A 339 46.00 25.17 -7.05
N GLN A 340 45.06 24.62 -7.81
CA GLN A 340 43.73 25.22 -8.04
C GLN A 340 42.66 24.46 -7.25
N VAL A 341 42.29 25.00 -6.08
CA VAL A 341 41.16 24.48 -5.29
C VAL A 341 39.85 25.01 -5.88
N CYS A 342 39.16 24.17 -6.66
CA CYS A 342 37.79 24.44 -7.11
C CYS A 342 36.80 23.86 -6.09
N TYR A 343 35.95 24.71 -5.50
CA TYR A 343 34.81 24.24 -4.69
C TYR A 343 33.72 23.69 -5.61
N ILE A 344 33.84 22.41 -5.97
CA ILE A 344 32.82 21.72 -6.77
C ILE A 344 31.62 21.43 -5.86
N GLN A 345 30.53 22.17 -6.10
CA GLN A 345 29.20 21.86 -5.62
C GLN A 345 28.88 20.38 -5.91
N LYS A 346 28.60 19.61 -4.85
CA LYS A 346 28.43 18.14 -4.84
C LYS A 346 27.72 17.60 -6.12
N PRO A 347 28.45 16.99 -7.08
CA PRO A 347 27.92 16.54 -8.37
C PRO A 347 26.83 15.46 -8.21
N ASP A 348 26.86 14.71 -7.11
CA ASP A 348 25.86 13.71 -6.73
C ASP A 348 24.43 14.28 -6.67
N ILE A 349 24.27 15.53 -6.22
CA ILE A 349 22.94 16.14 -6.01
C ILE A 349 22.29 16.51 -7.35
N ILE A 350 23.09 17.00 -8.32
CA ILE A 350 22.59 17.44 -9.62
C ILE A 350 22.23 16.22 -10.48
N MET A 351 23.09 15.20 -10.48
CA MET A 351 22.85 13.97 -11.23
C MET A 351 21.65 13.18 -10.69
N HIS A 352 21.51 13.08 -9.36
CA HIS A 352 20.35 12.47 -8.72
C HIS A 352 19.03 13.19 -9.04
N ASN A 353 19.05 14.53 -9.12
CA ASN A 353 17.87 15.32 -9.48
C ASN A 353 17.48 15.17 -10.96
N ALA A 354 18.45 15.05 -11.87
CA ALA A 354 18.18 14.80 -13.28
C ALA A 354 17.61 13.38 -13.51
N TYR A 355 18.18 12.38 -12.82
CA TYR A 355 17.71 11.00 -12.87
C TYR A 355 16.27 10.86 -12.36
N THR A 356 15.98 11.40 -11.17
CA THR A 356 14.63 11.36 -10.59
C THR A 356 13.59 12.06 -11.47
N ARG A 357 13.98 13.15 -12.14
CA ARG A 357 13.12 13.85 -13.11
C ARG A 357 12.87 13.02 -14.37
N SER A 358 13.88 12.33 -14.89
CA SER A 358 13.73 11.39 -16.02
C SER A 358 12.75 10.26 -15.68
N LEU A 359 12.88 9.69 -14.48
CA LEU A 359 11.99 8.64 -13.98
C LEU A 359 10.53 9.13 -13.88
N GLN A 360 10.33 10.32 -13.36
CA GLN A 360 9.01 10.94 -13.27
C GLN A 360 8.37 11.19 -14.63
N ASN A 361 9.14 11.62 -15.63
CA ASN A 361 8.63 11.79 -16.99
C ASN A 361 8.12 10.44 -17.56
N LYS A 362 8.85 9.34 -17.30
CA LYS A 362 8.40 7.98 -17.67
C LYS A 362 7.11 7.60 -16.95
N TRP A 363 7.01 7.88 -15.65
CA TRP A 363 5.79 7.63 -14.86
C TRP A 363 4.58 8.42 -15.35
N ILE A 364 4.77 9.71 -15.68
CA ILE A 364 3.72 10.55 -16.27
C ILE A 364 3.31 9.97 -17.63
N GLY A 365 4.27 9.57 -18.47
CA GLY A 365 3.99 8.92 -19.75
C GLY A 365 3.11 7.67 -19.61
N ILE A 366 3.48 6.75 -18.71
CA ILE A 366 2.68 5.54 -18.43
C ILE A 366 1.29 5.91 -17.88
N SER A 367 1.20 6.94 -17.02
CA SER A 367 -0.07 7.42 -16.48
C SER A 367 -0.97 7.97 -17.58
N LEU A 368 -0.43 8.74 -18.53
CA LEU A 368 -1.17 9.25 -19.68
C LEU A 368 -1.64 8.12 -20.60
N ILE A 369 -0.78 7.13 -20.86
CA ILE A 369 -1.14 5.94 -21.64
C ILE A 369 -2.28 5.16 -20.97
N SER A 370 -2.29 5.07 -19.64
CA SER A 370 -3.35 4.38 -18.88
C SER A 370 -4.73 5.01 -19.02
N LEU A 371 -4.82 6.30 -19.39
CA LEU A 371 -6.11 6.98 -19.57
C LEU A 371 -6.91 6.42 -20.74
N LEU A 372 -6.25 5.90 -21.79
CA LEU A 372 -6.92 5.37 -22.98
C LEU A 372 -7.79 4.14 -22.67
N PRO A 373 -7.26 3.05 -22.08
CA PRO A 373 -8.10 1.91 -21.74
C PRO A 373 -9.10 2.23 -20.61
N VAL A 374 -8.76 3.16 -19.69
CA VAL A 374 -9.70 3.65 -18.67
C VAL A 374 -10.90 4.34 -19.30
N ALA A 375 -10.68 5.26 -20.25
CA ALA A 375 -11.74 5.95 -20.97
C ALA A 375 -12.62 4.95 -21.75
N TYR A 376 -12.00 3.94 -22.37
CA TYR A 376 -12.74 2.88 -23.06
C TYR A 376 -13.64 2.06 -22.12
N VAL A 377 -13.15 1.68 -20.93
CA VAL A 377 -13.96 0.94 -19.93
C VAL A 377 -15.11 1.81 -19.40
N ILE A 378 -14.88 3.10 -19.16
CA ILE A 378 -15.94 4.04 -18.78
C ILE A 378 -16.99 4.15 -19.89
N TYR A 379 -16.56 4.22 -21.15
CA TYR A 379 -17.46 4.20 -22.30
C TYR A 379 -18.30 2.91 -22.35
N LEU A 380 -17.68 1.74 -22.16
CA LEU A 380 -18.39 0.46 -22.07
C LEU A 380 -19.41 0.44 -20.93
N ALA A 381 -19.02 0.91 -19.74
CA ALA A 381 -19.93 1.01 -18.60
C ALA A 381 -21.11 1.94 -18.90
N SER A 382 -20.88 3.10 -19.54
CA SER A 382 -21.92 4.06 -19.92
C SER A 382 -22.86 3.54 -21.01
N SER A 383 -22.38 2.62 -21.85
CA SER A 383 -23.18 1.96 -22.90
C SER A 383 -24.04 0.81 -22.35
N SER A 384 -23.84 0.41 -21.10
CA SER A 384 -24.68 -0.60 -20.44
C SER A 384 -26.13 -0.12 -20.32
N PRO A 385 -27.15 -0.91 -20.70
CA PRO A 385 -27.14 -2.38 -20.81
C PRO A 385 -26.89 -2.95 -22.22
N ASN A 386 -26.79 -2.11 -23.25
CA ASN A 386 -26.65 -2.52 -24.65
C ASN A 386 -25.22 -2.23 -25.13
N PRO A 387 -24.27 -3.14 -24.88
CA PRO A 387 -22.87 -2.87 -25.17
C PRO A 387 -22.64 -2.77 -26.68
N PRO A 388 -21.60 -2.04 -27.13
CA PRO A 388 -21.35 -1.84 -28.56
C PRO A 388 -21.08 -3.16 -29.28
N TYR A 389 -21.77 -3.36 -30.40
CA TYR A 389 -21.67 -4.56 -31.23
C TYR A 389 -20.44 -4.47 -32.15
N LEU A 390 -19.27 -4.81 -31.61
CA LEU A 390 -18.01 -4.85 -32.36
C LEU A 390 -17.85 -6.18 -33.12
N GLY A 391 -18.85 -6.56 -33.92
CA GLY A 391 -18.80 -7.79 -34.73
C GLY A 391 -18.54 -9.08 -33.95
N GLY A 392 -19.00 -9.15 -32.69
CA GLY A 392 -18.74 -10.27 -31.77
C GLY A 392 -17.45 -10.18 -30.96
N PHE A 393 -16.52 -9.26 -31.29
CA PHE A 393 -15.26 -9.08 -30.56
C PHE A 393 -15.37 -8.20 -29.31
N GLY A 394 -16.53 -7.60 -29.05
CA GLY A 394 -16.71 -6.65 -27.93
C GLY A 394 -16.41 -7.24 -26.55
N SER A 395 -16.69 -8.52 -26.34
CA SER A 395 -16.34 -9.22 -25.09
C SER A 395 -14.82 -9.35 -24.92
N ALA A 396 -14.10 -9.69 -25.99
CA ALA A 396 -12.65 -9.81 -25.98
C ALA A 396 -11.97 -8.46 -25.75
N THR A 397 -12.43 -7.38 -26.40
CA THR A 397 -11.88 -6.04 -26.20
C THR A 397 -12.11 -5.52 -24.78
N ALA A 398 -13.25 -5.83 -24.18
CA ALA A 398 -13.51 -5.51 -22.77
C ALA A 398 -12.52 -6.23 -21.84
N ILE A 399 -12.29 -7.53 -22.03
CA ILE A 399 -11.32 -8.31 -21.24
C ILE A 399 -9.90 -7.75 -21.40
N LEU A 400 -9.47 -7.50 -22.64
CA LEU A 400 -8.13 -6.95 -22.92
C LEU A 400 -7.94 -5.55 -22.32
N ALA A 401 -8.97 -4.70 -22.32
CA ALA A 401 -8.90 -3.39 -21.68
C ALA A 401 -8.68 -3.50 -20.17
N TRP A 402 -9.38 -4.40 -19.49
CA TRP A 402 -9.18 -4.64 -18.05
C TRP A 402 -7.79 -5.21 -17.74
N ILE A 403 -7.28 -6.13 -18.55
CA ILE A 403 -5.91 -6.63 -18.44
C ILE A 403 -4.91 -5.47 -18.59
N ALA A 404 -5.07 -4.64 -19.62
CA ALA A 404 -4.19 -3.50 -19.87
C ALA A 404 -4.20 -2.50 -18.70
N ILE A 405 -5.38 -2.13 -18.18
CA ILE A 405 -5.50 -1.24 -17.02
C ILE A 405 -4.76 -1.81 -15.81
N ARG A 406 -5.04 -3.07 -15.45
CA ARG A 406 -4.44 -3.70 -14.27
C ARG A 406 -2.92 -3.81 -14.40
N CYS A 407 -2.41 -4.21 -15.56
CA CYS A 407 -0.97 -4.27 -15.81
C CYS A 407 -0.29 -2.89 -15.74
N LEU A 408 -0.86 -1.86 -16.38
CA LEU A 408 -0.29 -0.51 -16.37
C LEU A 408 -0.24 0.08 -14.96
N PHE A 409 -1.32 -0.06 -14.19
CA PHE A 409 -1.36 0.40 -12.80
C PHE A 409 -0.48 -0.42 -11.86
N ALA A 410 -0.40 -1.74 -12.04
CA ALA A 410 0.51 -2.60 -11.29
C ALA A 410 1.98 -2.21 -11.53
N SER A 411 2.38 -2.01 -12.78
CA SER A 411 3.72 -1.54 -13.13
C SER A 411 4.04 -0.18 -12.52
N LEU A 412 3.15 0.79 -12.72
CA LEU A 412 3.37 2.15 -12.25
C LEU A 412 3.45 2.20 -10.71
N ARG A 413 2.55 1.50 -10.01
CA ARG A 413 2.58 1.39 -8.55
C ARG A 413 3.90 0.80 -8.07
N THR A 414 4.28 -0.35 -8.62
CA THR A 414 5.50 -1.08 -8.23
C THR A 414 6.74 -0.23 -8.44
N TRP A 415 6.84 0.44 -9.58
CA TRP A 415 7.98 1.29 -9.88
C TRP A 415 8.10 2.50 -8.94
N ILE A 416 6.99 3.19 -8.67
CA ILE A 416 7.00 4.33 -7.73
C ILE A 416 7.35 3.85 -6.31
N TRP A 417 6.77 2.73 -5.86
CA TRP A 417 7.05 2.17 -4.54
C TRP A 417 8.52 1.79 -4.37
N MET A 418 9.09 1.06 -5.34
CA MET A 418 10.51 0.67 -5.32
C MET A 418 11.46 1.88 -5.40
N SER A 419 11.13 2.87 -6.21
CA SER A 419 11.91 4.12 -6.26
C SER A 419 11.88 4.87 -4.93
N LEU A 420 10.71 4.90 -4.28
CA LEU A 420 10.53 5.55 -2.99
C LEU A 420 11.20 4.79 -1.86
N SER A 421 11.22 3.45 -1.89
CA SER A 421 11.86 2.60 -0.89
C SER A 421 13.38 2.58 -1.01
N SER A 422 13.91 2.51 -2.24
CA SER A 422 15.35 2.45 -2.54
C SER A 422 16.11 3.68 -1.99
N HIS A 423 15.49 4.87 -2.03
CA HIS A 423 16.12 6.14 -1.67
C HIS A 423 15.68 6.69 -0.30
N SER A 424 15.05 5.87 0.54
CA SER A 424 14.47 6.32 1.81
C SER A 424 15.41 6.03 2.99
N HIS A 425 16.33 6.94 3.26
CA HIS A 425 16.90 7.10 4.61
C HIS A 425 15.89 7.75 5.59
N ARG A 426 14.71 8.18 5.10
CA ARG A 426 13.69 8.90 5.87
C ARG A 426 12.36 8.15 5.88
N PRO A 427 11.93 7.55 7.01
CA PRO A 427 10.70 6.76 7.12
C PRO A 427 9.43 7.56 6.76
N THR A 428 9.50 8.89 6.77
CA THR A 428 8.41 9.81 6.40
C THR A 428 7.94 9.65 4.96
N ARG A 429 8.85 9.39 3.99
CA ARG A 429 8.49 9.24 2.57
C ARG A 429 7.60 8.02 2.35
N LEU A 430 7.97 6.90 2.95
CA LEU A 430 7.25 5.64 2.85
C LEU A 430 5.87 5.72 3.54
N ARG A 431 5.82 6.38 4.71
CA ARG A 431 4.55 6.68 5.40
C ARG A 431 3.63 7.55 4.54
N LEU A 432 4.17 8.56 3.85
CA LEU A 432 3.38 9.44 2.99
C LEU A 432 2.81 8.69 1.77
N ALA A 433 3.55 7.76 1.17
CA ALA A 433 3.02 6.89 0.10
C ALA A 433 1.92 5.94 0.58
N GLY A 434 2.06 5.36 1.78
CA GLY A 434 1.01 4.56 2.40
C GLY A 434 -0.27 5.38 2.65
N LEU A 435 -0.11 6.60 3.21
CA LEU A 435 -1.22 7.54 3.41
C LEU A 435 -1.87 7.94 2.07
N SER A 436 -1.06 8.23 1.06
CA SER A 436 -1.51 8.58 -0.30
C SER A 436 -2.30 7.44 -0.96
N THR A 437 -1.87 6.19 -0.76
CA THR A 437 -2.59 5.00 -1.25
C THR A 437 -3.97 4.89 -0.62
N GLN A 438 -4.05 4.99 0.71
CA GLN A 438 -5.32 4.89 1.45
C GLN A 438 -6.25 6.06 1.11
N PHE A 439 -5.72 7.27 1.04
CA PHE A 439 -6.49 8.46 0.68
C PHE A 439 -7.05 8.34 -0.74
N GLY A 440 -6.23 7.92 -1.70
CA GLY A 440 -6.66 7.67 -3.07
C GLY A 440 -7.77 6.61 -3.13
N ALA A 441 -7.56 5.44 -2.53
CA ALA A 441 -8.57 4.37 -2.51
C ALA A 441 -9.92 4.84 -1.92
N ALA A 442 -9.89 5.60 -0.82
CA ALA A 442 -11.08 6.18 -0.21
C ALA A 442 -11.76 7.20 -1.14
N LEU A 443 -11.00 8.11 -1.76
CA LEU A 443 -11.52 9.08 -2.72
C LEU A 443 -12.21 8.38 -3.91
N GLY A 444 -11.56 7.35 -4.46
CA GLY A 444 -12.09 6.55 -5.57
C GLY A 444 -13.36 5.79 -5.20
N ALA A 445 -13.42 5.22 -3.98
CA ALA A 445 -14.59 4.51 -3.49
C ALA A 445 -15.78 5.46 -3.26
N ILE A 446 -15.53 6.65 -2.69
CA ILE A 446 -16.56 7.71 -2.54
C ILE A 446 -17.06 8.15 -3.91
N LEU A 447 -16.16 8.39 -4.86
CA LEU A 447 -16.52 8.77 -6.23
C LEU A 447 -17.34 7.66 -6.91
N GLY A 448 -16.91 6.40 -6.82
CA GLY A 448 -17.62 5.26 -7.35
C GLY A 448 -19.02 5.11 -6.74
N PHE A 449 -19.14 5.24 -5.42
CA PHE A 449 -20.43 5.19 -4.72
C PHE A 449 -21.37 6.32 -5.17
N ILE A 450 -20.88 7.56 -5.25
CA ILE A 450 -21.69 8.70 -5.69
C ILE A 450 -22.17 8.50 -7.14
N LEU A 451 -21.30 8.09 -8.06
CA LEU A 451 -21.65 7.93 -9.47
C LEU A 451 -22.57 6.73 -9.74
N VAL A 452 -22.30 5.60 -9.08
CA VAL A 452 -23.03 4.34 -9.31
C VAL A 452 -24.32 4.26 -8.50
N VAL A 453 -24.31 4.63 -7.22
CA VAL A 453 -25.43 4.41 -6.31
C VAL A 453 -26.33 5.64 -6.19
N TYR A 454 -25.73 6.83 -6.00
CA TYR A 454 -26.50 8.06 -5.82
C TYR A 454 -27.03 8.62 -7.14
N PHE A 455 -26.16 8.84 -8.13
CA PHE A 455 -26.57 9.36 -9.43
C PHE A 455 -27.11 8.29 -10.39
N GLN A 456 -26.86 7.00 -10.12
CA GLN A 456 -27.32 5.87 -10.95
C GLN A 456 -26.97 6.03 -12.44
N LEU A 457 -25.78 6.57 -12.74
CA LEU A 457 -25.36 6.85 -14.11
C LEU A 457 -25.26 5.60 -14.98
N PHE A 458 -24.95 4.45 -14.36
CA PHE A 458 -24.77 3.18 -15.05
C PHE A 458 -25.97 2.27 -14.81
N LYS A 459 -26.49 1.66 -15.88
CA LYS A 459 -27.65 0.75 -15.82
C LYS A 459 -27.19 -0.70 -15.92
N ASN A 460 -27.64 -1.54 -14.99
CA ASN A 460 -27.36 -2.98 -15.05
C ASN A 460 -28.19 -3.65 -16.14
N LYS A 461 -27.61 -4.65 -16.81
CA LYS A 461 -28.35 -5.58 -17.67
C LYS A 461 -29.34 -6.38 -16.81
N LEU A 462 -30.64 -6.30 -17.13
CA LEU A 462 -31.64 -7.12 -16.45
C LEU A 462 -31.44 -8.59 -16.85
N PRO A 463 -31.44 -9.52 -15.89
CA PRO A 463 -31.26 -10.94 -16.19
C PRO A 463 -32.50 -11.54 -16.89
N CYS A 464 -33.69 -11.00 -16.60
CA CYS A 464 -34.93 -11.38 -17.25
C CYS A 464 -35.69 -10.13 -17.71
N LEU A 465 -36.18 -10.15 -18.96
CA LEU A 465 -37.18 -9.20 -19.41
C LEU A 465 -38.49 -9.57 -18.72
N GLN A 466 -39.04 -8.67 -17.90
CA GLN A 466 -40.44 -8.78 -17.49
C GLN A 466 -41.27 -8.53 -18.75
N VAL A 467 -41.89 -9.59 -19.27
CA VAL A 467 -42.87 -9.51 -20.36
C VAL A 467 -44.18 -8.95 -19.83
#